data_AF-A0A970UZF9-F1
#
_entry.id   AF-A0A970UZF9-F1
#
_cell.length_a   1.000
_cell.length_b   1.000
_cell.length_c   1.000
_cell.angle_alpha   90.00
_cell.angle_beta   90.00
_cell.angle_gamma   90.00
#
_symmetry.space_group_name_H-M   'P 1'
#
loop_
_entity.id
_entity.type
_entity.pdbx_description
1 polymer ?
#
loop_
_entity_poly.entity_id
_entity_poly.type
_entity_poly.pdbx_seq_one_letter_code
_entity_poly.pdbx_strand_id
1 'polypeptide(L)'
;MSDLDQEANRRTKLQRLREEGQDPFLIQRFDRTHRAGQIQEAGEAAVQQTVAICGRLQAKRGHGKAIFADLFDESGRLQLFAKLDTLGEERFEAFSDLDLGDLLGVQGEVFRTRAGELTVRVDSFMLLAKALRPLPEKFHGLHDPEIRYRQRYLDLITEPQVRETFRARATITQALRDCLCERGFLEVETPILQPIYGGAAARPFTTYHNALETDLFLRIAPELYLKRLLVGGLERGFEIGRMFRNEGIDTRHNPEFTMLEA
;
A
#
# COMPACT_ATOMS: atom_id res chain seq x y z
N MET A 1 -24.28 12.96 -6.88
CA MET A 1 -24.41 12.46 -5.50
C MET A 1 -23.12 12.85 -4.78
N SER A 2 -23.19 13.61 -3.69
CA SER A 2 -21.99 14.09 -3.00
C SER A 2 -21.25 12.92 -2.34
N ASP A 3 -19.95 13.08 -2.04
CA ASP A 3 -19.16 12.05 -1.34
C ASP A 3 -19.77 11.66 0.01
N LEU A 4 -20.39 12.62 0.70
CA LEU A 4 -21.10 12.40 1.97
C LEU A 4 -22.33 11.51 1.78
N ASP A 5 -23.10 11.73 0.72
CA ASP A 5 -24.26 10.89 0.39
C ASP A 5 -23.82 9.45 0.04
N GLN A 6 -22.69 9.31 -0.67
CA GLN A 6 -22.13 8.00 -0.98
C GLN A 6 -21.65 7.28 0.28
N GLU A 7 -20.98 7.99 1.20
CA GLU A 7 -20.53 7.43 2.47
C GLU A 7 -21.72 6.98 3.34
N ALA A 8 -22.76 7.81 3.44
CA ALA A 8 -23.97 7.47 4.17
C ALA A 8 -24.64 6.20 3.62
N ASN A 9 -24.79 6.10 2.30
CA ASN A 9 -25.35 4.91 1.66
C ASN A 9 -24.49 3.65 1.93
N ARG A 10 -23.17 3.75 1.77
CA ARG A 10 -22.22 2.65 2.04
C ARG A 10 -22.26 2.18 3.50
N ARG A 11 -22.49 3.10 4.45
CA ARG A 11 -22.68 2.78 5.87
C ARG A 11 -23.98 2.04 6.12
N THR A 12 -25.08 2.45 5.49
CA THR A 12 -26.36 1.73 5.56
C THR A 12 -26.22 0.31 5.00
N LYS A 13 -25.54 0.14 3.86
CA LYS A 13 -25.24 -1.20 3.31
C LYS A 13 -24.43 -2.06 4.28
N LEU A 14 -23.39 -1.50 4.91
CA LEU A 14 -22.60 -2.22 5.92
C LEU A 14 -23.46 -2.63 7.13
N GLN A 15 -24.36 -1.76 7.57
CA GLN A 15 -25.26 -2.07 8.68
C GLN A 15 -26.19 -3.24 8.32
N ARG A 16 -26.79 -3.24 7.12
CA ARG A 16 -27.59 -4.37 6.64
C ARG A 16 -26.80 -5.67 6.63
N LEU A 17 -25.58 -5.66 6.09
CA LEU A 17 -24.71 -6.84 6.08
C LEU A 17 -24.44 -7.38 7.50
N ARG A 18 -24.28 -6.49 8.49
CA ARG A 18 -24.10 -6.87 9.90
C ARG A 18 -25.36 -7.50 10.49
N GLU A 19 -26.52 -6.93 10.21
CA GLU A 19 -27.82 -7.43 10.68
C GLU A 19 -28.13 -8.81 10.09
N GLU A 20 -27.67 -9.07 8.86
CA GLU A 20 -27.75 -10.38 8.19
C GLU A 20 -26.68 -11.39 8.64
N GLY A 21 -25.82 -11.01 9.60
CA GLY A 21 -24.73 -11.86 10.10
C GLY A 21 -23.54 -12.01 9.14
N GLN A 22 -23.46 -11.15 8.11
CA GLN A 22 -22.43 -11.15 7.06
C GLN A 22 -21.46 -9.97 7.24
N ASP A 23 -21.00 -9.67 8.46
CA ASP A 23 -20.06 -8.58 8.69
C ASP A 23 -18.71 -8.89 8.00
N PRO A 24 -18.31 -8.12 6.96
CA PRO A 24 -17.06 -8.37 6.25
C PRO A 24 -15.83 -8.19 7.14
N PHE A 25 -15.91 -7.41 8.21
CA PHE A 25 -14.79 -7.15 9.12
C PHE A 25 -14.57 -8.26 10.16
N LEU A 26 -15.47 -9.26 10.25
CA LEU A 26 -15.26 -10.46 11.06
C LEU A 26 -14.51 -11.56 10.30
N ILE A 27 -14.32 -11.38 8.99
CA ILE A 27 -13.61 -12.35 8.14
C ILE A 27 -12.12 -12.24 8.40
N GLN A 28 -11.54 -13.29 8.99
CA GLN A 28 -10.12 -13.29 9.37
C GLN A 28 -9.21 -13.86 8.28
N ARG A 29 -9.74 -14.67 7.36
CA ARG A 29 -8.93 -15.39 6.38
C ARG A 29 -9.71 -15.66 5.09
N PHE A 30 -8.99 -15.55 3.98
CA PHE A 30 -9.38 -16.08 2.68
C PHE A 30 -8.16 -16.74 2.05
N ASP A 31 -8.29 -17.99 1.62
CA ASP A 31 -7.19 -18.77 1.06
C ASP A 31 -6.94 -18.41 -0.41
N ARG A 32 -6.12 -17.38 -0.63
CA ARG A 32 -5.67 -16.97 -1.95
C ARG A 32 -4.68 -17.99 -2.53
N THR A 33 -4.98 -18.51 -3.73
CA THR A 33 -4.08 -19.43 -4.46
C THR A 33 -3.20 -18.69 -5.46
N HIS A 34 -3.70 -17.62 -6.08
CA HIS A 34 -2.99 -16.90 -7.14
C HIS A 34 -3.09 -15.38 -6.94
N ARG A 35 -2.12 -14.66 -7.48
CA ARG A 35 -2.18 -13.21 -7.67
C ARG A 35 -2.64 -12.89 -9.10
N ALA A 36 -3.24 -11.72 -9.30
CA ALA A 36 -3.76 -11.30 -10.59
C ALA A 36 -2.66 -11.27 -11.68
N GLY A 37 -1.48 -10.72 -11.36
CA GLY A 37 -0.33 -10.66 -12.25
C GLY A 37 0.20 -12.04 -12.65
N GLN A 38 0.20 -13.01 -11.72
CA GLN A 38 0.62 -14.39 -12.03
C GLN A 38 -0.29 -15.05 -13.07
N ILE A 39 -1.60 -14.82 -12.98
CA ILE A 39 -2.56 -15.33 -13.96
C ILE A 39 -2.35 -14.66 -15.32
N GLN A 40 -2.12 -13.34 -15.32
CA GLN A 40 -1.84 -12.59 -16.55
C GLN A 40 -0.56 -13.07 -17.24
N GLU A 41 0.52 -13.27 -16.47
CA GLU A 41 1.81 -13.77 -16.95
C GLU A 41 1.70 -15.20 -17.48
N ALA A 42 0.94 -16.06 -16.81
CA ALA A 42 0.72 -17.45 -17.24
C ALA A 42 -0.07 -17.55 -18.57
N GLY A 43 -0.85 -16.53 -18.93
CA GLY A 43 -1.48 -16.47 -20.24
C GLY A 43 -2.46 -17.62 -20.48
N GLU A 44 -2.28 -18.33 -21.60
CA GLU A 44 -3.08 -19.51 -21.94
C GLU A 44 -2.93 -20.66 -20.93
N ALA A 45 -1.78 -20.79 -20.26
CA ALA A 45 -1.55 -21.88 -19.32
C ALA A 45 -2.49 -21.80 -18.10
N ALA A 46 -3.00 -20.61 -17.78
CA ALA A 46 -3.96 -20.40 -16.71
C ALA A 46 -5.41 -20.72 -17.11
N VAL A 47 -5.73 -20.82 -18.41
CA VAL A 47 -7.11 -21.08 -18.88
C VAL A 47 -7.59 -22.44 -18.36
N GLN A 48 -8.86 -22.51 -17.97
CA GLN A 48 -9.51 -23.67 -17.29
C GLN A 48 -8.98 -23.98 -15.89
N GLN A 49 -8.02 -23.22 -15.35
CA GLN A 49 -7.61 -23.39 -13.96
C GLN A 49 -8.63 -22.75 -13.02
N THR A 50 -8.95 -23.47 -11.94
CA THR A 50 -9.67 -22.90 -10.80
C THR A 50 -8.72 -22.10 -9.94
N VAL A 51 -9.05 -20.84 -9.71
CA VAL A 51 -8.23 -19.88 -8.96
C VAL A 51 -9.03 -19.26 -7.83
N ALA A 52 -8.32 -18.84 -6.79
CA ALA A 52 -8.82 -18.05 -5.67
C ALA A 52 -7.93 -16.81 -5.56
N ILE A 53 -8.52 -15.64 -5.84
CA ILE A 53 -7.81 -14.36 -5.93
C ILE A 53 -8.40 -13.36 -4.94
N CYS A 54 -7.60 -12.39 -4.51
CA CYS A 54 -8.08 -11.28 -3.69
C CYS A 54 -7.65 -9.96 -4.31
N GLY A 55 -8.49 -8.94 -4.20
CA GLY A 55 -8.10 -7.60 -4.61
C GLY A 55 -9.18 -6.56 -4.37
N ARG A 56 -8.90 -5.35 -4.83
CA ARG A 56 -9.79 -4.20 -4.77
C ARG A 56 -10.61 -4.10 -6.05
N LEU A 57 -11.92 -3.98 -5.90
CA LEU A 57 -12.84 -3.70 -6.99
C LEU A 57 -12.62 -2.25 -7.47
N GLN A 58 -12.16 -2.04 -8.70
CA GLN A 58 -11.92 -0.68 -9.23
C GLN A 58 -12.82 -0.30 -10.41
N ALA A 59 -13.39 -1.28 -11.11
CA ALA A 59 -14.39 -1.03 -12.14
C ALA A 59 -15.49 -2.09 -12.05
N LYS A 60 -16.72 -1.70 -12.37
CA LYS A 60 -17.88 -2.60 -12.45
C LYS A 60 -18.85 -2.10 -13.49
N ARG A 61 -19.29 -2.98 -14.38
CA ARG A 61 -20.15 -2.70 -15.54
C ARG A 61 -21.20 -3.80 -15.66
N GLY A 62 -22.47 -3.44 -15.47
CA GLY A 62 -23.60 -4.37 -15.54
C GLY A 62 -24.28 -4.38 -16.91
N HIS A 63 -24.65 -5.55 -17.38
CA HIS A 63 -25.42 -5.77 -18.61
C HIS A 63 -26.46 -6.87 -18.38
N GLY A 64 -27.64 -6.49 -17.88
CA GLY A 64 -28.73 -7.43 -17.60
C GLY A 64 -28.31 -8.53 -16.64
N LYS A 65 -28.20 -9.77 -17.12
CA LYS A 65 -27.86 -10.97 -16.33
C LYS A 65 -26.35 -11.22 -16.17
N ALA A 66 -25.50 -10.26 -16.51
CA ALA A 66 -24.05 -10.38 -16.39
C ALA A 66 -23.42 -9.07 -15.89
N ILE A 67 -22.33 -9.19 -15.13
CA ILE A 67 -21.52 -8.07 -14.64
C ILE A 67 -20.06 -8.36 -14.95
N PHE A 68 -19.41 -7.42 -15.63
CA PHE A 68 -17.96 -7.38 -15.77
C PHE A 68 -17.37 -6.46 -14.72
N ALA A 69 -16.31 -6.88 -14.06
CA ALA A 69 -15.65 -6.07 -13.05
C ALA A 69 -14.13 -6.22 -13.10
N ASP A 70 -13.39 -5.21 -12.66
CA ASP A 70 -11.94 -5.27 -12.63
C ASP A 70 -11.47 -5.34 -11.17
N LEU A 71 -10.74 -6.42 -10.87
CA LEU A 71 -10.13 -6.66 -9.57
C LEU A 71 -8.63 -6.35 -9.65
N PHE A 72 -8.14 -5.54 -8.71
CA PHE A 72 -6.74 -5.13 -8.66
C PHE A 72 -6.08 -5.60 -7.37
N ASP A 73 -4.94 -6.28 -7.50
CA ASP A 73 -4.08 -6.58 -6.36
C ASP A 73 -2.73 -5.86 -6.50
N GLU A 74 -1.74 -6.25 -5.68
CA GLU A 74 -0.41 -5.65 -5.73
C GLU A 74 0.37 -5.98 -7.02
N SER A 75 0.00 -7.07 -7.70
CA SER A 75 0.70 -7.61 -8.87
C SER A 75 0.05 -7.21 -10.20
N GLY A 76 -1.24 -6.86 -10.21
CA GLY A 76 -1.87 -6.39 -11.43
C GLY A 76 -3.39 -6.35 -11.40
N ARG A 77 -3.97 -6.27 -12.60
CA ARG A 77 -5.42 -6.28 -12.88
C ARG A 77 -5.85 -7.65 -13.40
N LEU A 78 -7.00 -8.12 -12.96
CA LEU A 78 -7.69 -9.24 -13.60
C LEU A 78 -9.18 -8.93 -13.74
N GLN A 79 -9.76 -9.27 -14.89
CA GLN A 79 -11.20 -9.10 -15.12
C GLN A 79 -11.98 -10.23 -14.43
N LEU A 80 -13.14 -9.88 -13.90
CA LEU A 80 -14.14 -10.78 -13.33
C LEU A 80 -15.37 -10.79 -14.24
N PHE A 81 -15.98 -11.96 -14.36
CA PHE A 81 -17.25 -12.14 -15.04
C PHE A 81 -18.23 -12.86 -14.11
N ALA A 82 -19.16 -12.10 -13.55
CA ALA A 82 -20.24 -12.62 -12.73
C ALA A 82 -21.51 -12.76 -13.58
N LYS A 83 -22.14 -13.94 -13.56
CA LYS A 83 -23.36 -14.22 -14.32
C LYS A 83 -24.45 -14.76 -13.40
N LEU A 84 -25.69 -14.32 -13.63
CA LEU A 84 -26.87 -14.75 -12.85
C LEU A 84 -26.98 -16.28 -12.82
N ASP A 85 -26.82 -16.94 -13.97
CA ASP A 85 -26.95 -18.40 -14.09
C ASP A 85 -25.90 -19.16 -13.26
N THR A 86 -24.73 -18.55 -13.01
CA THR A 86 -23.62 -19.17 -12.26
C THR A 86 -23.74 -18.90 -10.76
N LEU A 87 -24.06 -17.67 -10.37
CA LEU A 87 -24.13 -17.27 -8.96
C LEU A 87 -25.49 -17.57 -8.30
N GLY A 88 -26.55 -17.70 -9.09
CA GLY A 88 -27.93 -17.65 -8.60
C GLY A 88 -28.38 -16.20 -8.31
N GLU A 89 -29.68 -16.03 -8.07
CA GLU A 89 -30.32 -14.71 -7.94
C GLU A 89 -29.79 -13.91 -6.75
N GLU A 90 -29.81 -14.50 -5.56
CA GLU A 90 -29.38 -13.86 -4.30
C GLU A 90 -27.92 -13.38 -4.34
N ARG A 91 -26.99 -14.26 -4.74
CA ARG A 91 -25.56 -13.91 -4.81
C ARG A 91 -25.24 -12.95 -5.95
N PHE A 92 -25.96 -13.04 -7.07
CA PHE A 92 -25.78 -12.10 -8.17
C PHE A 92 -26.24 -10.70 -7.76
N GLU A 93 -27.35 -10.59 -7.04
CA GLU A 93 -27.81 -9.33 -6.46
C GLU A 93 -26.79 -8.77 -5.45
N ALA A 94 -26.27 -9.62 -4.55
CA ALA A 94 -25.20 -9.22 -3.63
C ALA A 94 -23.94 -8.72 -4.35
N PHE A 95 -23.53 -9.38 -5.45
CA PHE A 95 -22.41 -8.93 -6.28
C PHE A 95 -22.72 -7.59 -6.98
N SER A 96 -23.97 -7.42 -7.42
CA SER A 96 -24.46 -6.16 -8.01
C SER A 96 -24.52 -5.01 -7.01
N ASP A 97 -24.66 -5.29 -5.72
CA ASP A 97 -24.68 -4.27 -4.66
C ASP A 97 -23.29 -3.82 -4.18
N LEU A 98 -22.21 -4.54 -4.55
CA LEU A 98 -20.83 -4.16 -4.22
C LEU A 98 -20.46 -2.76 -4.70
N ASP A 99 -19.62 -2.03 -3.97
CA ASP A 99 -19.20 -0.69 -4.37
C ASP A 99 -17.72 -0.66 -4.80
N LEU A 100 -17.38 0.28 -5.69
CA LEU A 100 -15.98 0.51 -6.04
C LEU A 100 -15.17 0.86 -4.79
N GLY A 101 -14.01 0.23 -4.67
CA GLY A 101 -13.13 0.29 -3.50
C GLY A 101 -13.24 -0.93 -2.58
N ASP A 102 -14.30 -1.73 -2.66
CA ASP A 102 -14.46 -2.92 -1.83
C ASP A 102 -13.31 -3.93 -2.07
N LEU A 103 -12.88 -4.60 -1.00
CA LEU A 103 -11.93 -5.71 -1.07
C LEU A 103 -12.69 -7.01 -1.16
N LEU A 104 -12.38 -7.82 -2.18
CA LEU A 104 -13.07 -9.07 -2.46
C LEU A 104 -12.09 -10.23 -2.49
N GLY A 105 -12.53 -11.38 -2.00
CA GLY A 105 -12.00 -12.69 -2.34
C GLY A 105 -12.91 -13.33 -3.38
N VAL A 106 -12.36 -13.87 -4.46
CA VAL A 106 -13.11 -14.45 -5.56
C VAL A 106 -12.55 -15.83 -5.88
N GLN A 107 -13.44 -16.81 -6.03
CA GLN A 107 -13.11 -18.13 -6.53
C GLN A 107 -13.83 -18.37 -7.85
N GLY A 108 -13.11 -18.97 -8.80
CA GLY A 108 -13.66 -19.15 -10.12
C GLY A 108 -12.72 -19.82 -11.09
N GLU A 109 -13.20 -20.04 -12.31
CA GLU A 109 -12.44 -20.60 -13.42
C GLU A 109 -11.93 -19.51 -14.35
N VAL A 110 -10.66 -19.57 -14.72
CA VAL A 110 -10.07 -18.64 -15.70
C VAL A 110 -10.50 -19.03 -17.11
N PHE A 111 -10.94 -18.06 -17.89
CA PHE A 111 -11.24 -18.22 -19.31
C PHE A 111 -10.84 -16.98 -20.11
N ARG A 112 -10.76 -17.12 -21.43
CA ARG A 112 -10.55 -15.97 -22.33
C ARG A 112 -11.87 -15.51 -22.93
N THR A 113 -12.15 -14.23 -22.81
CA THR A 113 -13.33 -13.62 -23.46
C THR A 113 -13.14 -13.54 -24.97
N ARG A 114 -14.23 -13.29 -25.71
CA ARG A 114 -14.16 -13.06 -27.17
C ARG A 114 -13.28 -11.87 -27.56
N ALA A 115 -13.14 -10.88 -26.67
CA ALA A 115 -12.26 -9.73 -26.84
C ALA A 115 -10.78 -10.04 -26.56
N GLY A 116 -10.47 -11.30 -26.20
CA GLY A 116 -9.11 -11.72 -25.91
C GLY A 116 -8.64 -11.42 -24.48
N GLU A 117 -9.50 -10.94 -23.59
CA GLU A 117 -9.11 -10.61 -22.21
C GLU A 117 -9.23 -11.83 -21.28
N LEU A 118 -8.17 -12.13 -20.52
CA LEU A 118 -8.19 -13.13 -19.46
C LEU A 118 -9.12 -12.70 -18.33
N THR A 119 -10.04 -13.59 -17.98
CA THR A 119 -11.15 -13.28 -17.07
C THR A 119 -11.42 -14.46 -16.15
N VAL A 120 -11.76 -14.20 -14.90
CA VAL A 120 -12.24 -15.23 -13.97
C VAL A 120 -13.77 -15.23 -14.00
N ARG A 121 -14.37 -16.36 -14.39
CA ARG A 121 -15.80 -16.58 -14.21
C ARG A 121 -16.04 -16.79 -12.72
N VAL A 122 -16.83 -15.92 -12.11
CA VAL A 122 -17.05 -15.92 -10.66
C VAL A 122 -18.01 -17.04 -10.30
N ASP A 123 -17.50 -18.07 -9.64
CA ASP A 123 -18.30 -19.17 -9.10
C ASP A 123 -18.73 -18.86 -7.65
N SER A 124 -17.87 -18.20 -6.89
CA SER A 124 -18.21 -17.62 -5.59
C SER A 124 -17.35 -16.39 -5.27
N PHE A 125 -17.82 -15.56 -4.36
CA PHE A 125 -17.08 -14.42 -3.86
C PHE A 125 -17.38 -14.16 -2.39
N MET A 126 -16.51 -13.38 -1.76
CA MET A 126 -16.58 -12.96 -0.37
C MET A 126 -16.16 -11.50 -0.27
N LEU A 127 -17.00 -10.67 0.35
CA LEU A 127 -16.63 -9.30 0.68
C LEU A 127 -15.70 -9.31 1.91
N LEU A 128 -14.41 -9.01 1.71
CA LEU A 128 -13.39 -9.04 2.76
C LEU A 128 -13.32 -7.71 3.53
N ALA A 129 -13.59 -6.59 2.87
CA ALA A 129 -13.70 -5.30 3.52
C ALA A 129 -14.57 -4.35 2.72
N LYS A 130 -15.53 -3.70 3.38
CA LYS A 130 -16.37 -2.67 2.77
C LYS A 130 -15.62 -1.34 2.68
N ALA A 131 -15.53 -0.77 1.48
CA ALA A 131 -15.09 0.61 1.30
C ALA A 131 -16.22 1.58 1.64
N LEU A 132 -16.05 2.34 2.72
CA LEU A 132 -17.04 3.32 3.18
C LEU A 132 -16.96 4.65 2.42
N ARG A 133 -15.79 4.97 1.86
CA ARG A 133 -15.60 6.18 1.05
C ARG A 133 -15.41 5.79 -0.41
N PRO A 134 -15.95 6.59 -1.36
CA PRO A 134 -15.67 6.38 -2.76
C PRO A 134 -14.18 6.52 -3.05
N LEU A 135 -13.71 5.80 -4.06
CA LEU A 135 -12.39 6.06 -4.62
C LEU A 135 -12.42 7.41 -5.34
N PRO A 136 -11.35 8.22 -5.24
CA PRO A 136 -11.24 9.45 -6.01
C PRO A 136 -11.33 9.16 -7.52
N GLU A 137 -11.96 10.06 -8.26
CA GLU A 137 -12.02 9.93 -9.72
C GLU A 137 -10.61 9.95 -10.33
N LYS A 138 -10.33 8.99 -11.22
CA LYS A 138 -9.00 8.79 -11.84
C LYS A 138 -8.41 10.04 -12.50
N PHE A 139 -9.25 10.95 -12.99
CA PHE A 139 -8.83 12.12 -13.78
C PHE A 139 -8.89 13.46 -13.04
N HIS A 140 -9.54 13.51 -11.88
CA HIS A 140 -9.78 14.79 -11.18
C HIS A 140 -9.49 14.74 -9.68
N GLY A 141 -9.46 13.55 -9.07
CA GLY A 141 -9.50 13.43 -7.61
C GLY A 141 -8.16 13.53 -6.87
N LEU A 142 -7.02 13.41 -7.55
CA LEU A 142 -5.69 13.34 -6.90
C LEU A 142 -4.58 14.07 -7.68
N HIS A 143 -4.87 15.21 -8.30
CA HIS A 143 -3.81 16.00 -8.94
C HIS A 143 -3.00 16.84 -7.97
N ASP A 144 -3.61 17.29 -6.87
CA ASP A 144 -2.94 18.11 -5.86
C ASP A 144 -1.82 17.30 -5.16
N PRO A 145 -0.53 17.67 -5.34
CA PRO A 145 0.59 17.00 -4.69
C PRO A 145 0.45 16.93 -3.17
N GLU A 146 -0.13 17.95 -2.53
CA GLU A 146 -0.29 17.98 -1.08
C GLU A 146 -1.28 16.90 -0.62
N ILE A 147 -2.44 16.78 -1.31
CA ILE A 147 -3.44 15.75 -1.01
C ILE A 147 -2.85 14.35 -1.25
N ARG A 148 -2.10 14.15 -2.34
CA ARG A 148 -1.42 12.87 -2.61
C ARG A 148 -0.45 12.48 -1.50
N TYR A 149 0.30 13.45 -0.97
CA TYR A 149 1.26 13.21 0.10
C TYR A 149 0.58 12.94 1.44
N ARG A 150 -0.52 13.66 1.75
CA ARG A 150 -1.33 13.43 2.96
C ARG A 150 -2.11 12.12 2.90
N GLN A 151 -2.57 11.72 1.73
CA GLN A 151 -3.40 10.53 1.51
C GLN A 151 -2.67 9.48 0.65
N ARG A 152 -1.44 9.14 1.05
CA ARG A 152 -0.58 8.20 0.31
C ARG A 152 -1.27 6.86 -0.02
N TYR A 153 -2.16 6.39 0.86
CA TYR A 153 -2.93 5.17 0.64
C TYR A 153 -3.87 5.26 -0.56
N LEU A 154 -4.44 6.44 -0.88
CA LEU A 154 -5.24 6.63 -2.09
C LEU A 154 -4.35 6.75 -3.32
N ASP A 155 -3.25 7.50 -3.22
CA ASP A 155 -2.27 7.65 -4.30
C ASP A 155 -1.71 6.29 -4.76
N LEU A 156 -1.43 5.37 -3.82
CA LEU A 156 -1.02 3.99 -4.10
C LEU A 156 -2.11 3.15 -4.77
N ILE A 157 -3.39 3.49 -4.61
CA ILE A 157 -4.50 2.79 -5.26
C ILE A 157 -4.67 3.29 -6.70
N THR A 158 -4.53 4.59 -6.92
CA THR A 158 -4.79 5.23 -8.21
C THR A 158 -3.60 5.24 -9.15
N GLU A 159 -2.37 5.31 -8.63
CA GLU A 159 -1.15 5.43 -9.44
C GLU A 159 -0.19 4.25 -9.19
N PRO A 160 -0.18 3.24 -10.08
CA PRO A 160 0.74 2.10 -9.99
C PRO A 160 2.21 2.51 -9.94
N GLN A 161 2.62 3.58 -10.62
CA GLN A 161 4.02 4.03 -10.65
C GLN A 161 4.56 4.46 -9.28
N VAL A 162 3.69 4.89 -8.37
CA VAL A 162 4.08 5.25 -7.00
C VAL A 162 4.65 4.03 -6.29
N ARG A 163 4.08 2.84 -6.51
CA ARG A 163 4.60 1.58 -5.92
C ARG A 163 6.01 1.29 -6.41
N GLU A 164 6.27 1.49 -7.70
CA GLU A 164 7.59 1.29 -8.28
C GLU A 164 8.63 2.25 -7.72
N THR A 165 8.23 3.50 -7.42
CA THR A 165 9.10 4.45 -6.69
C THR A 165 9.52 3.91 -5.31
N PHE A 166 8.59 3.32 -4.55
CA PHE A 166 8.93 2.71 -3.25
C PHE A 166 9.81 1.47 -3.40
N ARG A 167 9.53 0.60 -4.39
CA ARG A 167 10.36 -0.58 -4.68
C ARG A 167 11.78 -0.18 -5.07
N ALA A 168 11.92 0.83 -5.93
CA ALA A 168 13.22 1.37 -6.33
C ALA A 168 13.97 1.93 -5.12
N ARG A 169 13.32 2.71 -4.26
CA ARG A 169 13.93 3.23 -3.03
C ARG A 169 14.43 2.10 -2.11
N ALA A 170 13.63 1.05 -1.92
CA ALA A 170 14.03 -0.11 -1.11
C ALA A 170 15.24 -0.84 -1.73
N THR A 171 15.22 -1.02 -3.05
CA THR A 171 16.31 -1.65 -3.82
C THR A 171 17.61 -0.85 -3.72
N ILE A 172 17.56 0.48 -3.90
CA ILE A 172 18.71 1.37 -3.74
C ILE A 172 19.29 1.27 -2.33
N THR A 173 18.44 1.31 -1.31
CA THR A 173 18.87 1.22 0.09
C THR A 173 19.56 -0.11 0.38
N GLN A 174 19.01 -1.22 -0.13
CA GLN A 174 19.62 -2.53 0.02
C GLN A 174 20.96 -2.62 -0.72
N ALA A 175 21.03 -2.13 -1.96
CA ALA A 175 22.26 -2.13 -2.75
C ALA A 175 23.39 -1.31 -2.09
N LEU A 176 23.05 -0.18 -1.44
CA LEU A 176 24.01 0.61 -0.67
C LEU A 176 24.55 -0.18 0.53
N ARG A 177 23.66 -0.88 1.25
CA ARG A 177 24.04 -1.76 2.38
C ARG A 177 24.96 -2.88 1.91
N ASP A 178 24.55 -3.62 0.89
CA ASP A 178 25.32 -4.76 0.36
C ASP A 178 26.72 -4.32 -0.09
N CYS A 179 26.81 -3.21 -0.84
CA CYS A 179 28.07 -2.64 -1.31
C CYS A 179 29.05 -2.29 -0.16
N LEU A 180 28.55 -1.76 0.96
CA LEU A 180 29.38 -1.42 2.12
C LEU A 180 29.77 -2.66 2.92
N CYS A 181 28.82 -3.58 3.14
CA CYS A 181 29.08 -4.85 3.82
C CYS A 181 30.13 -5.70 3.08
N GLU A 182 30.05 -5.80 1.75
CA GLU A 182 31.05 -6.48 0.91
C GLU A 182 32.46 -5.87 1.04
N ARG A 183 32.54 -4.58 1.39
CA ARG A 183 33.80 -3.86 1.65
C ARG A 183 34.25 -3.92 3.11
N GLY A 184 33.59 -4.75 3.92
CA GLY A 184 33.92 -4.96 5.33
C GLY A 184 33.49 -3.82 6.25
N PHE A 185 32.54 -2.99 5.85
CA PHE A 185 31.90 -2.04 6.78
C PHE A 185 30.84 -2.76 7.63
N LEU A 186 30.74 -2.35 8.90
CA LEU A 186 29.71 -2.80 9.82
C LEU A 186 28.60 -1.75 9.92
N GLU A 187 27.35 -2.19 9.71
CA GLU A 187 26.17 -1.34 9.96
C GLU A 187 26.00 -1.16 11.47
N VAL A 188 25.88 0.09 11.92
CA VAL A 188 25.73 0.46 13.34
C VAL A 188 24.53 1.39 13.54
N GLU A 189 24.03 1.44 14.77
CA GLU A 189 22.97 2.36 15.16
C GLU A 189 23.50 3.35 16.21
N THR A 190 23.36 4.65 15.94
CA THR A 190 23.77 5.72 16.87
C THR A 190 22.57 6.49 17.44
N PRO A 191 22.71 7.15 18.60
CA PRO A 191 21.58 7.83 19.25
C PRO A 191 20.91 8.90 18.37
N ILE A 192 19.59 8.80 18.21
CA ILE A 192 18.75 9.83 17.60
C ILE A 192 18.54 11.01 18.55
N LEU A 193 18.28 10.74 19.83
CA LEU A 193 18.18 11.75 20.87
C LEU A 193 19.57 12.03 21.43
N GLN A 194 20.00 13.29 21.35
CA GLN A 194 21.34 13.72 21.72
C GLN A 194 21.27 14.87 22.72
N PRO A 195 22.05 14.86 23.82
CA PRO A 195 22.12 15.99 24.74
C PRO A 195 22.81 17.21 24.10
N ILE A 196 23.70 16.97 23.14
CA ILE A 196 24.36 17.97 22.31
C ILE A 196 24.33 17.44 20.88
N TYR A 197 23.75 18.22 19.97
CA TYR A 197 23.71 17.91 18.54
C TYR A 197 24.96 18.46 17.82
N GLY A 198 25.34 17.84 16.71
CA GLY A 198 26.48 18.26 15.90
C GLY A 198 26.62 17.43 14.62
N GLY A 199 27.72 17.61 13.90
CA GLY A 199 28.00 16.92 12.63
C GLY A 199 27.36 17.56 11.38
N ALA A 200 26.64 18.66 11.54
CA ALA A 200 26.17 19.49 10.44
C ALA A 200 25.84 20.91 10.92
N ALA A 201 25.64 21.84 9.99
CA ALA A 201 25.09 23.17 10.26
C ALA A 201 23.60 23.18 9.94
N ALA A 202 22.76 22.88 10.95
CA ALA A 202 21.31 22.89 10.83
C ALA A 202 20.65 23.19 12.18
N ARG A 203 19.42 23.74 12.17
CA ARG A 203 18.63 23.91 13.39
C ARG A 203 17.99 22.56 13.79
N PRO A 204 18.18 22.07 15.03
CA PRO A 204 17.59 20.81 15.46
C PRO A 204 16.12 20.97 15.86
N PHE A 205 15.43 19.84 15.99
CA PHE A 205 14.22 19.77 16.82
C PHE A 205 14.61 19.54 18.28
N THR A 206 13.95 20.24 19.19
CA THR A 206 14.13 20.11 20.64
C THR A 206 12.95 19.33 21.24
N THR A 207 13.25 18.46 22.19
CA THR A 207 12.27 17.74 23.00
C THR A 207 12.73 17.70 24.45
N TYR A 208 11.87 17.28 25.37
CA TYR A 208 12.17 17.24 26.80
C TYR A 208 12.06 15.81 27.34
N HIS A 209 13.09 15.38 28.07
CA HIS A 209 13.13 14.05 28.67
C HIS A 209 12.69 14.11 30.14
N ASN A 210 11.44 13.73 30.42
CA ASN A 210 10.83 13.86 31.75
C ASN A 210 11.65 13.26 32.89
N ALA A 211 12.19 12.04 32.74
CA ALA A 211 12.90 11.37 33.83
C ALA A 211 14.32 11.90 34.09
N LEU A 212 14.90 12.64 33.14
CA LEU A 212 16.21 13.28 33.28
C LEU A 212 16.08 14.79 33.49
N GLU A 213 14.85 15.29 33.47
CA GLU A 213 14.47 16.69 33.58
C GLU A 213 15.30 17.63 32.69
N THR A 214 15.60 17.21 31.45
CA THR A 214 16.53 17.92 30.57
C THR A 214 16.06 17.95 29.12
N ASP A 215 16.51 18.96 28.37
CA ASP A 215 16.28 19.07 26.93
C ASP A 215 17.18 18.08 26.17
N LEU A 216 16.61 17.43 25.17
CA LEU A 216 17.31 16.61 24.19
C LEU A 216 17.01 17.13 22.79
N PHE A 217 17.92 16.85 21.87
CA PHE A 217 17.82 17.28 20.48
C PHE A 217 17.73 16.06 19.57
N LEU A 218 16.87 16.12 18.55
CA LEU A 218 16.93 15.14 17.47
C LEU A 218 18.17 15.40 16.62
N ARG A 219 18.90 14.33 16.31
CA ARG A 219 20.16 14.40 15.55
C ARG A 219 19.99 15.05 14.18
N ILE A 220 20.98 15.86 13.81
CA ILE A 220 21.13 16.44 12.47
C ILE A 220 22.09 15.64 11.58
N ALA A 221 22.98 14.86 12.20
CA ALA A 221 23.93 13.92 11.60
C ALA A 221 24.40 12.87 12.65
N PRO A 222 24.81 11.65 12.22
CA PRO A 222 25.42 10.66 13.10
C PRO A 222 26.96 10.80 13.23
N GLU A 223 27.61 11.65 12.39
CA GLU A 223 29.06 11.89 12.30
C GLU A 223 29.84 11.76 13.61
N LEU A 224 29.46 12.52 14.65
CA LEU A 224 30.23 12.55 15.89
C LEU A 224 30.20 11.21 16.63
N TYR A 225 29.12 10.44 16.53
CA TYR A 225 29.06 9.10 17.12
C TYR A 225 29.83 8.09 16.29
N LEU A 226 29.76 8.15 14.96
CA LEU A 226 30.58 7.30 14.09
C LEU A 226 32.08 7.54 14.33
N LYS A 227 32.52 8.79 14.49
CA LYS A 227 33.90 9.12 14.85
C LYS A 227 34.30 8.59 16.23
N ARG A 228 33.39 8.57 17.21
CA ARG A 228 33.65 7.94 18.52
C ARG A 228 33.87 6.43 18.40
N LEU A 229 33.09 5.76 17.54
CA LEU A 229 33.28 4.34 17.25
C LEU A 229 34.63 4.08 16.56
N LEU A 230 35.01 4.95 15.62
CA LEU A 230 36.33 4.90 14.98
C LEU A 230 37.46 5.01 16.00
N VAL A 231 37.39 5.97 16.94
CA VAL A 231 38.34 6.09 18.05
C VAL A 231 38.34 4.82 18.93
N GLY A 232 37.19 4.17 19.09
CA GLY A 232 37.04 2.90 19.81
C GLY A 232 37.57 1.67 19.07
N GLY A 233 38.14 1.82 17.87
CA GLY A 233 38.72 0.74 17.07
C GLY A 233 37.76 0.14 16.03
N LEU A 234 36.57 0.70 15.85
CA LEU A 234 35.66 0.32 14.78
C LEU A 234 36.02 1.07 13.49
N GLU A 235 37.00 0.55 12.75
CA GLU A 235 37.61 1.26 11.61
C GLU A 235 36.69 1.47 10.40
N ARG A 236 35.63 0.66 10.27
CA ARG A 236 34.70 0.69 9.14
C ARG A 236 33.26 0.56 9.64
N GLY A 237 32.67 1.68 10.07
CA GLY A 237 31.28 1.74 10.53
C GLY A 237 30.44 2.59 9.59
N PHE A 238 29.22 2.17 9.31
CA PHE A 238 28.27 3.00 8.58
C PHE A 238 26.88 2.96 9.21
N GLU A 239 26.09 4.00 8.96
CA GLU A 239 24.69 4.05 9.35
C GLU A 239 23.83 4.59 8.21
N ILE A 240 22.73 3.89 7.91
CA ILE A 240 21.64 4.40 7.07
C ILE A 240 20.47 4.76 8.00
N GLY A 241 20.39 6.03 8.39
CA GLY A 241 19.53 6.47 9.49
C GLY A 241 18.63 7.66 9.15
N ARG A 242 17.65 7.92 10.01
CA ARG A 242 16.82 9.14 9.95
C ARG A 242 17.56 10.34 10.56
N MET A 243 17.54 11.46 9.85
CA MET A 243 18.01 12.77 10.29
C MET A 243 16.85 13.74 10.36
N PHE A 244 16.98 14.75 11.22
CA PHE A 244 15.91 15.71 11.51
C PHE A 244 16.45 17.12 11.45
N ARG A 245 15.84 17.99 10.64
CA ARG A 245 16.21 19.40 10.51
C ARG A 245 14.97 20.28 10.59
N ASN A 246 14.97 21.20 11.54
CA ASN A 246 13.87 22.11 11.80
C ASN A 246 14.01 23.37 10.93
N GLU A 247 13.82 23.16 9.62
CA GLU A 247 14.05 24.13 8.55
C GLU A 247 12.81 24.23 7.63
N GLY A 248 12.93 24.98 6.54
CA GLY A 248 11.86 25.10 5.54
C GLY A 248 11.58 23.79 4.80
N ILE A 249 10.39 23.70 4.21
CA ILE A 249 9.94 22.54 3.42
C ILE A 249 9.84 22.95 1.95
N ASP A 250 10.43 22.17 1.06
CA ASP A 250 10.27 22.31 -0.39
C ASP A 250 10.36 20.95 -1.10
N THR A 251 10.47 20.95 -2.43
CA THR A 251 10.50 19.72 -3.25
C THR A 251 11.74 18.86 -3.03
N ARG A 252 12.78 19.38 -2.38
CA ARG A 252 14.06 18.72 -2.08
C ARG A 252 14.35 18.63 -0.58
N HIS A 253 13.63 19.38 0.25
CA HIS A 253 13.84 19.45 1.69
C HIS A 253 12.60 18.98 2.46
N ASN A 254 12.75 17.86 3.18
CA ASN A 254 11.78 17.36 4.13
C ASN A 254 12.36 17.43 5.55
N PRO A 255 11.58 17.80 6.59
CA PRO A 255 12.11 17.96 7.95
C PRO A 255 12.73 16.69 8.54
N GLU A 256 12.34 15.53 8.01
CA GLU A 256 12.96 14.25 8.29
C GLU A 256 13.41 13.55 7.00
N PHE A 257 14.63 13.04 6.95
CA PHE A 257 15.15 12.39 5.74
C PHE A 257 16.15 11.28 6.08
N THR A 258 16.34 10.35 5.15
CA THR A 258 17.31 9.27 5.30
C THR A 258 18.65 9.69 4.76
N MET A 259 19.70 9.48 5.54
CA MET A 259 21.07 9.76 5.17
C MET A 259 21.92 8.52 5.42
N LEU A 260 22.91 8.30 4.55
CA LEU A 260 23.97 7.33 4.74
C LEU A 260 25.24 8.10 5.14
N GLU A 261 25.90 7.63 6.19
CA GLU A 261 27.25 8.07 6.56
C GLU A 261 28.10 6.83 6.86
N ALA A 262 29.38 6.82 6.43
CA ALA A 262 30.30 5.69 6.49
C ALA A 262 31.74 6.18 6.70
#